data_AF-A0A6A4L6B7-F1
#
_entry.id   AF-A0A6A4L6B7-F1
#
_cell.length_a   1.000
_cell.length_b   1.000
_cell.length_c   1.000
_cell.angle_alpha   90.00
_cell.angle_beta   90.00
_cell.angle_gamma   90.00
#
_symmetry.space_group_name_H-M   'P 1'
#
loop_
_entity.id
_entity.type
_entity.pdbx_description
1 polymer ?
#
loop_
_entity_poly.entity_id
_entity_poly.type
_entity_poly.pdbx_seq_one_letter_code
_entity_poly.pdbx_strand_id
1 'polypeptide(L)'
;MQNHKMVVVEADGNYVQPFAVEDMDIYSGESYSVLLTTDQDPSQNYWVSISVRGRKPQTPQGLTILHYLHHPKTSLIPTRPPPVAPLWNNYTHSKLFTTKILALMGTPQPPTTTHRRIALLNTQNYIDGYTKWAINNLSLVLPSTPYLGALKYRINNAFDGEKLPENFPMDYNVMNPATNQNSSYGSGVYMLDFNTTVDVILQNANALAENTSEIHPWHLHGHDFWVLGYGEGRFSDQKENNFNLRNPPFRNTAVIFPYGWTALRFVADNPGAWAFHCHIEPHLHMGMGVVFAEGVHLVGKVPHEALTCGLTGKMFMGGNGKP
;
A
#
# COMPACT_ATOMS: atom_id res chain seq x y z
N MET A 1 0.76 24.55 -1.79
CA MET A 1 1.83 25.50 -2.23
C MET A 1 1.49 26.88 -1.69
N GLN A 2 2.46 27.78 -1.48
CA GLN A 2 2.16 29.08 -0.86
C GLN A 2 1.19 29.89 -1.73
N ASN A 3 0.03 30.28 -1.16
CA ASN A 3 -1.04 31.05 -1.81
C ASN A 3 -1.63 30.43 -3.10
N HIS A 4 -1.38 29.15 -3.38
CA HIS A 4 -1.95 28.49 -4.56
C HIS A 4 -2.74 27.26 -4.15
N LYS A 5 -3.98 27.19 -4.64
CA LYS A 5 -4.77 25.97 -4.63
C LYS A 5 -4.31 25.05 -5.75
N MET A 6 -4.39 23.76 -5.46
CA MET A 6 -4.10 22.68 -6.41
C MET A 6 -5.41 21.95 -6.69
N VAL A 7 -5.68 21.60 -7.95
CA VAL A 7 -6.81 20.75 -8.30
C VAL A 7 -6.29 19.35 -8.57
N VAL A 8 -6.64 18.39 -7.71
CA VAL A 8 -6.27 16.99 -7.91
C VAL A 8 -7.10 16.42 -9.05
N VAL A 9 -6.46 15.78 -10.03
CA VAL A 9 -7.13 15.27 -11.25
C VAL A 9 -6.80 13.81 -11.56
N GLU A 10 -5.71 13.28 -11.01
CA GLU A 10 -5.28 11.90 -11.20
C GLU A 10 -4.59 11.39 -9.91
N ALA A 11 -4.76 10.10 -9.64
CA ALA A 11 -4.09 9.37 -8.57
C ALA A 11 -3.74 7.95 -9.07
N ASP A 12 -2.50 7.52 -8.88
CA ASP A 12 -2.02 6.17 -9.22
C ASP A 12 -2.26 5.74 -10.68
N GLY A 13 -2.07 6.67 -11.62
CA GLY A 13 -2.31 6.47 -13.05
C GLY A 13 -3.79 6.55 -13.47
N ASN A 14 -4.69 6.78 -12.53
CA ASN A 14 -6.14 6.74 -12.74
C ASN A 14 -6.78 8.11 -12.47
N TYR A 15 -7.70 8.53 -13.35
CA TYR A 15 -8.39 9.81 -13.19
C TYR A 15 -9.37 9.79 -12.02
N VAL A 16 -9.37 10.88 -11.26
CA VAL A 16 -10.25 11.09 -10.11
C VAL A 16 -11.24 12.23 -10.39
N GLN A 17 -12.37 12.23 -9.70
CA GLN A 17 -13.28 13.37 -9.72
C GLN A 17 -12.52 14.62 -9.24
N PRO A 18 -12.39 15.70 -10.05
CA PRO A 18 -11.54 16.82 -9.67
C PRO A 18 -12.01 17.52 -8.41
N PHE A 19 -11.08 17.82 -7.50
CA PHE A 19 -11.34 18.62 -6.31
C PHE A 19 -10.16 19.52 -5.95
N ALA A 20 -10.46 20.71 -5.42
CA ALA A 20 -9.45 21.68 -5.03
C ALA A 20 -8.96 21.43 -3.59
N VAL A 21 -7.66 21.61 -3.37
CA VAL A 21 -6.97 21.51 -2.08
C VAL A 21 -5.94 22.63 -1.91
N GLU A 22 -5.63 22.97 -0.67
CA GLU A 22 -4.57 23.94 -0.34
C GLU A 22 -3.23 23.22 -0.08
N ASP A 23 -3.33 22.03 0.49
CA ASP A 23 -2.28 21.06 0.73
C ASP A 23 -2.82 19.63 0.55
N MET A 24 -1.94 18.65 0.45
CA MET A 24 -2.30 17.24 0.33
C MET A 24 -1.28 16.37 1.02
N ASP A 25 -1.75 15.24 1.56
CA ASP A 25 -0.89 14.16 2.02
C ASP A 25 -0.53 13.25 0.82
N ILE A 26 0.69 12.73 0.79
CA ILE A 26 1.15 11.73 -0.16
C ILE A 26 1.94 10.68 0.61
N TYR A 27 1.64 9.40 0.37
CA TYR A 27 2.31 8.28 1.02
C TYR A 27 3.22 7.54 0.02
N SER A 28 4.18 6.79 0.56
CA SER A 28 5.10 5.98 -0.26
C SER A 28 4.30 5.02 -1.15
N GLY A 29 4.60 5.00 -2.45
CA GLY A 29 3.90 4.18 -3.45
C GLY A 29 2.76 4.91 -4.17
N GLU A 30 2.25 6.01 -3.62
CA GLU A 30 1.24 6.82 -4.29
C GLU A 30 1.86 7.77 -5.34
N SER A 31 1.07 8.08 -6.36
CA SER A 31 1.36 9.15 -7.31
C SER A 31 0.11 9.99 -7.55
N TYR A 32 0.30 11.27 -7.89
CA TYR A 32 -0.80 12.19 -8.18
C TYR A 32 -0.39 13.21 -9.24
N SER A 33 -1.35 13.61 -10.07
CA SER A 33 -1.26 14.82 -10.87
C SER A 33 -2.19 15.89 -10.32
N VAL A 34 -1.66 17.10 -10.21
CA VAL A 34 -2.39 18.29 -9.79
C VAL A 34 -2.29 19.38 -10.83
N LEU A 35 -3.39 20.08 -11.07
CA LEU A 35 -3.40 21.31 -11.86
C LEU A 35 -3.17 22.51 -10.95
N LEU A 36 -2.33 23.42 -11.42
CA LEU A 36 -1.99 24.66 -10.75
C LEU A 36 -2.35 25.82 -11.69
N THR A 37 -3.05 26.82 -11.17
CA THR A 37 -3.27 28.09 -11.90
C THR A 37 -2.34 29.14 -11.32
N THR A 38 -1.53 29.79 -12.16
CA THR A 38 -0.58 30.83 -11.73
C THR A 38 -1.24 32.21 -11.76
N ASP A 39 -2.19 32.43 -10.86
CA ASP A 39 -3.06 33.61 -10.77
C ASP A 39 -2.60 34.64 -9.72
N GLN A 40 -1.49 34.37 -9.03
CA GLN A 40 -0.95 35.25 -8.00
C GLN A 40 -0.12 36.40 -8.60
N ASP A 41 0.31 37.35 -7.76
CA ASP A 41 1.10 38.51 -8.16
C ASP A 41 2.35 38.09 -8.97
N PRO A 42 2.42 38.44 -10.28
CA PRO A 42 3.52 38.01 -11.14
C PRO A 42 4.85 38.69 -10.81
N SER A 43 4.84 39.66 -9.90
CA SER A 43 6.03 40.29 -9.35
C SER A 43 6.62 39.54 -8.13
N GLN A 44 6.11 38.35 -7.77
CA GLN A 44 6.58 37.58 -6.63
C GLN A 44 6.84 36.10 -6.96
N ASN A 45 7.74 35.49 -6.19
CA ASN A 45 7.96 34.05 -6.18
C ASN A 45 7.24 33.42 -4.98
N TYR A 46 6.97 32.12 -5.03
CA TYR A 46 6.21 31.42 -4.01
C TYR A 46 6.90 30.15 -3.52
N TRP A 47 6.77 29.84 -2.23
CA TRP A 47 7.32 28.61 -1.67
C TRP A 47 6.50 27.38 -2.06
N VAL A 48 7.21 26.32 -2.45
CA VAL A 48 6.74 24.94 -2.44
C VAL A 48 7.41 24.26 -1.23
N SER A 49 6.60 23.66 -0.36
CA SER A 49 7.05 23.02 0.87
C SER A 49 6.56 21.58 0.95
N ILE A 50 7.43 20.68 1.41
CA ILE A 50 7.15 19.27 1.65
C ILE A 50 7.61 18.95 3.07
N SER A 51 6.69 18.50 3.92
CA SER A 51 6.94 18.26 5.35
C SER A 51 6.57 16.84 5.73
N VAL A 52 7.26 16.29 6.74
CA VAL A 52 6.94 14.97 7.29
C VAL A 52 5.63 15.04 8.09
N ARG A 53 4.69 14.16 7.75
CA ARG A 53 3.45 13.88 8.50
C ARG A 53 3.31 12.37 8.75
N GLY A 54 2.41 11.98 9.65
CA GLY A 54 2.19 10.58 10.02
C GLY A 54 3.21 9.99 11.02
N ARG A 55 4.28 10.73 11.33
CA ARG A 55 5.25 10.43 12.40
C ARG A 55 5.78 11.73 12.99
N LYS A 56 6.27 11.71 14.24
CA LYS A 56 6.87 12.88 14.88
C LYS A 56 8.05 13.40 14.04
N PRO A 57 8.00 14.62 13.47
CA PRO A 57 9.04 15.10 12.57
C PRO A 57 10.36 15.28 13.30
N GLN A 58 11.42 14.71 12.73
CA GLN A 58 12.82 14.94 13.11
C GLN A 58 13.67 15.38 11.89
N THR A 59 12.99 15.71 10.79
CA THR A 59 13.59 16.07 9.51
C THR A 59 13.10 17.48 9.13
N PRO A 60 13.98 18.39 8.71
CA PRO A 60 13.58 19.68 8.17
C PRO A 60 12.65 19.55 6.96
N GLN A 61 11.83 20.57 6.73
CA GLN A 61 11.00 20.65 5.53
C GLN A 61 11.87 20.72 4.26
N GLY A 62 11.46 19.99 3.22
CA GLY A 62 11.98 20.16 1.86
C GLY A 62 11.37 21.41 1.23
N LEU A 63 12.21 22.27 0.66
CA LEU A 63 11.78 23.56 0.09
C LEU A 63 12.27 23.72 -1.34
N THR A 64 11.41 24.28 -2.18
CA THR A 64 11.78 24.82 -3.48
C THR A 64 10.91 26.03 -3.82
N ILE A 65 11.20 26.71 -4.93
CA ILE A 65 10.55 27.95 -5.34
C ILE A 65 9.74 27.70 -6.61
N LEU A 66 8.46 28.07 -6.57
CA LEU A 66 7.67 28.30 -7.76
C LEU A 66 8.03 29.67 -8.33
N HIS A 67 8.85 29.68 -9.38
CA HIS A 67 9.39 30.89 -9.98
C HIS A 67 8.48 31.43 -11.09
N TYR A 68 8.04 32.68 -10.95
CA TYR A 68 7.26 33.38 -11.97
C TYR A 68 8.19 34.14 -12.92
N LEU A 69 8.18 33.78 -14.21
CA LEU A 69 9.17 34.24 -15.20
C LEU A 69 9.07 35.71 -15.61
N HIS A 70 7.93 36.37 -15.37
CA HIS A 70 7.72 37.78 -15.76
C HIS A 70 8.43 38.79 -14.84
N HIS A 71 9.44 38.35 -14.08
CA HIS A 71 10.10 39.13 -13.05
C HIS A 71 11.48 39.65 -13.48
N PRO A 72 11.66 40.97 -13.74
CA PRO A 72 12.94 41.54 -14.17
C PRO A 72 13.92 41.90 -13.03
N LYS A 73 13.54 41.79 -11.75
CA LYS A 73 14.35 42.27 -10.60
C LYS A 73 14.48 41.26 -9.45
N THR A 74 15.19 40.15 -9.67
CA THR A 74 15.46 39.05 -8.70
C THR A 74 15.54 39.44 -7.21
N SER A 75 14.44 39.29 -6.46
CA SER A 75 14.52 38.56 -5.18
C SER A 75 14.08 37.14 -5.47
N LEU A 76 15.04 36.22 -5.54
CA LEU A 76 14.75 34.79 -5.77
C LEU A 76 13.91 34.20 -4.62
N ILE A 77 13.93 34.83 -3.45
CA ILE A 77 13.31 34.33 -2.23
C ILE A 77 11.92 34.98 -2.06
N PRO A 78 10.85 34.19 -1.84
CA PRO A 78 9.54 34.70 -1.48
C PRO A 78 9.58 35.59 -0.21
N THR A 79 8.77 36.65 -0.17
CA THR A 79 8.74 37.64 0.92
C THR A 79 8.15 37.10 2.23
N ARG A 80 7.29 36.07 2.13
CA ARG A 80 6.64 35.40 3.25
C ARG A 80 7.35 34.08 3.58
N PRO A 81 7.33 33.63 4.84
CA PRO A 81 7.92 32.34 5.20
C PRO A 81 7.23 31.17 4.48
N PRO A 82 7.91 30.01 4.34
CA PRO A 82 7.29 28.81 3.80
C PRO A 82 6.01 28.42 4.55
N PRO A 83 5.00 27.84 3.87
CA PRO A 83 3.81 27.32 4.52
C PRO A 83 4.17 26.30 5.61
N VAL A 84 3.52 26.42 6.77
CA VAL A 84 3.63 25.45 7.85
C VAL A 84 2.65 24.32 7.58
N ALA A 85 3.15 23.09 7.51
CA ALA A 85 2.29 21.92 7.33
C ALA A 85 1.36 21.72 8.53
N PRO A 86 0.19 21.08 8.35
CA PRO A 86 -0.64 20.71 9.49
C PRO A 86 0.12 19.77 10.44
N LEU A 87 -0.33 19.65 11.69
CA LEU A 87 0.34 18.84 12.73
C LEU A 87 0.46 17.35 12.35
N TRP A 88 1.64 16.75 12.48
CA TRP A 88 1.96 15.39 12.02
C TRP A 88 1.00 14.29 12.47
N ASN A 89 0.40 14.44 13.66
CA ASN A 89 -0.54 13.50 14.29
C ASN A 89 -2.02 13.89 14.08
N ASN A 90 -2.31 14.91 13.29
CA ASN A 90 -3.68 15.25 12.91
C ASN A 90 -4.17 14.29 11.83
N TYR A 91 -4.55 13.08 12.26
CA TYR A 91 -5.09 12.06 11.37
C TYR A 91 -6.47 12.41 10.82
N THR A 92 -7.22 13.27 11.50
CA THR A 92 -8.50 13.80 10.99
C THR A 92 -8.29 14.57 9.68
N HIS A 93 -7.28 15.45 9.61
CA HIS A 93 -6.90 16.14 8.36
C HIS A 93 -6.57 15.15 7.24
N SER A 94 -5.76 14.14 7.58
CA SER A 94 -5.29 13.14 6.61
C SER A 94 -6.44 12.28 6.06
N LYS A 95 -7.38 11.89 6.94
CA LYS A 95 -8.60 11.16 6.57
C LYS A 95 -9.54 12.03 5.72
N LEU A 96 -9.69 13.32 6.03
CA LEU A 96 -10.51 14.26 5.25
C LEU A 96 -9.97 14.47 3.83
N PHE A 97 -8.65 14.47 3.64
CA PHE A 97 -8.06 14.47 2.29
C PHE A 97 -8.33 13.14 1.58
N THR A 98 -7.97 12.02 2.22
CA THR A 98 -8.05 10.68 1.63
C THR A 98 -9.48 10.31 1.19
N THR A 99 -10.48 10.68 1.97
CA THR A 99 -11.89 10.38 1.69
C THR A 99 -12.53 11.28 0.61
N LYS A 100 -11.85 12.33 0.16
CA LYS A 100 -12.29 13.14 -1.00
C LYS A 100 -11.97 12.49 -2.34
N ILE A 101 -11.04 11.53 -2.37
CA ILE A 101 -10.59 10.87 -3.58
C ILE A 101 -11.69 9.91 -4.03
N LEU A 102 -12.35 10.25 -5.15
CA LEU A 102 -13.41 9.46 -5.76
C LEU A 102 -13.05 9.21 -7.22
N ALA A 103 -13.45 8.07 -7.77
CA ALA A 103 -13.24 7.79 -9.19
C ALA A 103 -13.98 8.80 -10.08
N LEU A 104 -13.36 9.18 -11.20
CA LEU A 104 -14.01 9.98 -12.22
C LEU A 104 -15.20 9.22 -12.83
N MET A 105 -16.24 9.94 -13.26
CA MET A 105 -17.33 9.33 -14.01
C MET A 105 -16.79 8.65 -15.28
N GLY A 106 -17.10 7.36 -15.45
CA GLY A 106 -16.61 6.53 -16.55
C GLY A 106 -15.46 5.59 -16.19
N THR A 107 -14.84 5.75 -15.02
CA THR A 107 -13.90 4.75 -14.48
C THR A 107 -14.60 3.41 -14.24
N PRO A 108 -13.94 2.26 -14.50
CA PRO A 108 -14.49 0.94 -14.23
C PRO A 108 -15.06 0.83 -12.81
N GLN A 109 -16.26 0.27 -12.71
CA GLN A 109 -16.94 0.04 -11.43
C GLN A 109 -16.51 -1.30 -10.84
N PRO A 110 -16.42 -1.44 -9.51
CA PRO A 110 -16.13 -2.72 -8.89
C PRO A 110 -17.24 -3.74 -9.21
N PRO A 111 -16.91 -5.04 -9.34
CA PRO A 111 -17.93 -6.09 -9.29
C PRO A 111 -18.77 -5.94 -8.02
N THR A 112 -20.08 -6.18 -8.10
CA THR A 112 -21.00 -5.97 -6.95
C THR A 112 -20.84 -7.04 -5.89
N THR A 113 -20.43 -8.25 -6.26
CA THR A 113 -20.22 -9.39 -5.38
C THR A 113 -18.75 -9.75 -5.23
N THR A 114 -18.41 -10.35 -4.10
CA THR A 114 -17.08 -10.91 -3.83
C THR A 114 -17.14 -12.43 -3.82
N HIS A 115 -16.11 -13.09 -4.32
CA HIS A 115 -15.99 -14.56 -4.29
C HIS A 115 -15.20 -15.02 -3.08
N ARG A 116 -14.23 -14.20 -2.62
CA ARG A 116 -13.35 -14.51 -1.50
C ARG A 116 -13.03 -13.25 -0.73
N ARG A 117 -12.99 -13.35 0.60
CA ARG A 117 -12.51 -12.30 1.48
C ARG A 117 -11.33 -12.77 2.30
N ILE A 118 -10.30 -11.94 2.36
CA ILE A 118 -9.11 -12.16 3.19
C ILE A 118 -8.98 -10.96 4.14
N ALA A 119 -8.95 -11.22 5.44
CA ALA A 119 -8.71 -10.20 6.45
C ALA A 119 -7.27 -10.33 6.97
N LEU A 120 -6.49 -9.26 6.81
CA LEU A 120 -5.07 -9.20 7.10
C LEU A 120 -4.83 -8.29 8.31
N LEU A 121 -4.59 -8.90 9.46
CA LEU A 121 -4.21 -8.21 10.70
C LEU A 121 -2.73 -7.82 10.64
N ASN A 122 -2.46 -6.53 10.78
CA ASN A 122 -1.13 -5.95 10.76
C ASN A 122 -0.62 -5.79 12.19
N THR A 123 0.47 -6.47 12.56
CA THR A 123 1.06 -6.39 13.90
C THR A 123 2.56 -6.22 13.84
N GLN A 124 3.10 -5.54 14.86
CA GLN A 124 4.52 -5.57 15.17
C GLN A 124 4.74 -6.55 16.32
N ASN A 125 5.70 -7.45 16.17
CA ASN A 125 5.92 -8.57 17.08
C ASN A 125 7.39 -8.73 17.45
N TYR A 126 7.65 -9.51 18.51
CA TYR A 126 8.96 -10.09 18.77
C TYR A 126 8.95 -11.56 18.35
N ILE A 127 9.86 -11.93 17.44
CA ILE A 127 10.06 -13.32 17.00
C ILE A 127 11.54 -13.63 17.21
N ASP A 128 11.83 -14.60 18.08
CA ASP A 128 13.19 -15.01 18.45
C ASP A 128 14.10 -13.85 18.91
N GLY A 129 13.52 -12.88 19.64
CA GLY A 129 14.22 -11.68 20.12
C GLY A 129 14.37 -10.56 19.09
N TYR A 130 13.92 -10.75 17.85
CA TYR A 130 13.95 -9.72 16.81
C TYR A 130 12.59 -9.03 16.69
N THR A 131 12.62 -7.71 16.52
CA THR A 131 11.41 -6.97 16.12
C THR A 131 11.08 -7.30 14.68
N LYS A 132 9.84 -7.70 14.43
CA LYS A 132 9.32 -8.07 13.12
C LYS A 132 7.94 -7.46 12.91
N TRP A 133 7.57 -7.33 11.65
CA TRP A 133 6.20 -7.08 11.25
C TRP A 133 5.61 -8.40 10.76
N ALA A 134 4.35 -8.66 11.12
CA ALA A 134 3.66 -9.88 10.77
C ALA A 134 2.23 -9.58 10.28
N ILE A 135 1.76 -10.43 9.39
CA ILE A 135 0.41 -10.42 8.85
C ILE A 135 -0.27 -11.72 9.28
N ASN A 136 -1.34 -11.62 10.06
CA ASN A 136 -2.00 -12.78 10.67
C ASN A 136 -1.00 -13.72 11.38
N ASN A 137 -0.11 -13.14 12.19
CA ASN A 137 0.98 -13.81 12.93
C ASN A 137 2.10 -14.43 12.08
N LEU A 138 2.13 -14.21 10.76
CA LEU A 138 3.22 -14.67 9.90
C LEU A 138 4.05 -13.48 9.41
N SER A 139 5.35 -13.51 9.70
CA SER A 139 6.33 -12.56 9.18
C SER A 139 6.95 -13.11 7.90
N LEU A 140 6.78 -12.41 6.78
CA LEU A 140 7.20 -12.89 5.47
C LEU A 140 8.72 -13.04 5.40
N VAL A 141 9.18 -14.22 4.97
CA VAL A 141 10.55 -14.49 4.57
C VAL A 141 10.53 -15.00 3.13
N LEU A 142 11.15 -14.23 2.23
CA LEU A 142 11.24 -14.63 0.83
C LEU A 142 12.19 -15.82 0.67
N PRO A 143 11.77 -16.91 0.00
CA PRO A 143 12.63 -18.05 -0.25
C PRO A 143 13.71 -17.70 -1.29
N SER A 144 14.78 -18.50 -1.32
CA SER A 144 15.85 -18.37 -2.33
C SER A 144 15.43 -18.82 -3.73
N THR A 145 14.29 -19.50 -3.86
CA THR A 145 13.71 -19.93 -5.13
C THR A 145 12.57 -18.97 -5.52
N PRO A 146 12.56 -18.40 -6.74
CA PRO A 146 11.53 -17.45 -7.14
C PRO A 146 10.15 -18.13 -7.21
N TYR A 147 9.14 -17.54 -6.55
CA TYR A 147 7.78 -18.10 -6.47
C TYR A 147 7.22 -18.46 -7.85
N LEU A 148 7.31 -17.56 -8.83
CA LEU A 148 6.78 -17.79 -10.17
C LEU A 148 7.37 -19.05 -10.82
N GLY A 149 8.69 -19.24 -10.70
CA GLY A 149 9.37 -20.42 -11.22
C GLY A 149 8.99 -21.68 -10.44
N ALA A 150 8.98 -21.62 -9.11
CA ALA A 150 8.57 -22.74 -8.26
C ALA A 150 7.14 -23.21 -8.57
N LEU A 151 6.20 -22.28 -8.67
CA LEU A 151 4.79 -22.55 -8.96
C LEU A 151 4.60 -23.09 -10.38
N LYS A 152 5.20 -22.44 -11.39
CA LYS A 152 5.07 -22.85 -12.81
C LYS A 152 5.60 -24.27 -13.05
N TYR A 153 6.73 -24.62 -12.44
CA TYR A 153 7.37 -25.92 -12.61
C TYR A 153 7.02 -26.92 -11.49
N ARG A 154 6.08 -26.58 -10.60
CA ARG A 154 5.58 -27.43 -9.52
C ARG A 154 6.71 -28.01 -8.65
N ILE A 155 7.66 -27.17 -8.27
CA ILE A 155 8.81 -27.55 -7.46
C ILE A 155 8.38 -27.63 -6.00
N ASN A 156 8.38 -28.85 -5.45
CA ASN A 156 8.07 -29.09 -4.04
C ASN A 156 9.16 -28.48 -3.13
N ASN A 157 8.77 -28.10 -1.91
CA ASN A 157 9.65 -27.58 -0.86
C ASN A 157 10.40 -26.29 -1.22
N ALA A 158 9.93 -25.52 -2.22
CA ALA A 158 10.49 -24.23 -2.57
C ALA A 158 10.05 -23.10 -1.63
N PHE A 159 8.89 -23.27 -1.00
CA PHE A 159 8.25 -22.39 -0.01
C PHE A 159 7.26 -23.22 0.82
N ASP A 160 6.69 -22.64 1.87
CA ASP A 160 5.76 -23.34 2.76
C ASP A 160 4.45 -23.67 2.04
N GLY A 161 4.09 -24.96 2.02
CA GLY A 161 2.89 -25.47 1.34
C GLY A 161 1.61 -25.37 2.17
N GLU A 162 1.68 -24.89 3.42
CA GLU A 162 0.54 -24.79 4.30
C GLU A 162 -0.42 -23.67 3.88
N LYS A 163 -1.72 -23.90 4.09
CA LYS A 163 -2.73 -22.88 3.80
C LYS A 163 -2.58 -21.73 4.79
N LEU A 164 -2.38 -20.52 4.26
CA LEU A 164 -2.27 -19.31 5.06
C LEU A 164 -3.60 -18.93 5.75
N PRO A 165 -3.53 -18.32 6.95
CA PRO A 165 -4.71 -17.82 7.66
C PRO A 165 -5.36 -16.67 6.90
N GLU A 166 -6.63 -16.84 6.51
CA GLU A 166 -7.40 -15.81 5.78
C GLU A 166 -8.14 -14.83 6.71
N ASN A 167 -8.02 -15.02 8.02
CA ASN A 167 -8.62 -14.17 9.04
C ASN A 167 -7.80 -14.25 10.34
N PHE A 168 -8.15 -13.43 11.32
CA PHE A 168 -7.52 -13.34 12.63
C PHE A 168 -8.57 -13.56 13.76
N PRO A 169 -8.14 -13.96 14.97
CA PRO A 169 -9.06 -14.33 16.05
C PRO A 169 -10.12 -13.25 16.32
N MET A 170 -11.37 -13.68 16.51
CA MET A 170 -12.52 -12.77 16.70
C MET A 170 -12.41 -11.95 17.99
N ASP A 171 -11.75 -12.51 19.00
CA ASP A 171 -11.47 -11.90 20.30
C ASP A 171 -10.20 -11.04 20.32
N TYR A 172 -9.48 -10.94 19.19
CA TYR A 172 -8.29 -10.09 19.11
C TYR A 172 -8.65 -8.61 19.32
N ASN A 173 -8.10 -8.02 20.38
CA ASN A 173 -8.27 -6.60 20.70
C ASN A 173 -7.20 -5.76 20.00
N VAL A 174 -7.61 -5.08 18.92
CA VAL A 174 -6.73 -4.22 18.10
C VAL A 174 -6.18 -3.00 18.83
N MET A 175 -6.71 -2.65 20.01
CA MET A 175 -6.27 -1.51 20.81
C MET A 175 -5.12 -1.86 21.76
N ASN A 176 -4.88 -3.15 22.02
CA ASN A 176 -3.84 -3.60 22.94
C ASN A 176 -2.59 -4.05 22.18
N PRO A 177 -1.38 -3.89 22.77
CA PRO A 177 -0.16 -4.46 22.20
C PRO A 177 -0.31 -5.95 21.89
N ALA A 178 0.28 -6.39 20.78
CA ALA A 178 0.25 -7.80 20.40
C ALA A 178 0.89 -8.65 21.50
N THR A 179 0.23 -9.76 21.87
CA THR A 179 0.72 -10.68 22.91
C THR A 179 1.91 -11.53 22.45
N ASN A 180 2.24 -11.51 21.15
CA ASN A 180 3.39 -12.17 20.51
C ASN A 180 3.46 -13.70 20.65
N GLN A 181 2.47 -14.34 21.26
CA GLN A 181 2.60 -15.76 21.67
C GLN A 181 2.72 -16.75 20.51
N ASN A 182 2.18 -16.43 19.33
CA ASN A 182 2.08 -17.36 18.19
C ASN A 182 2.66 -16.79 16.88
N SER A 183 3.49 -15.75 16.94
CA SER A 183 4.06 -15.15 15.74
C SER A 183 5.28 -15.95 15.27
N SER A 184 5.36 -16.24 13.97
CA SER A 184 6.45 -17.02 13.37
C SER A 184 6.82 -16.50 11.98
N TYR A 185 7.93 -17.01 11.43
CA TYR A 185 8.32 -16.74 10.05
C TYR A 185 7.56 -17.65 9.09
N GLY A 186 7.25 -17.14 7.88
CA GLY A 186 6.61 -17.94 6.86
C GLY A 186 6.88 -17.43 5.45
N SER A 187 6.77 -18.33 4.49
CA SER A 187 7.00 -18.10 3.06
C SER A 187 5.83 -18.55 2.19
N GLY A 188 4.69 -18.90 2.80
CA GLY A 188 3.51 -19.36 2.08
C GLY A 188 2.90 -18.30 1.14
N VAL A 189 1.98 -18.75 0.30
CA VAL A 189 1.33 -17.94 -0.76
C VAL A 189 -0.18 -18.11 -0.67
N TYR A 190 -0.94 -17.01 -0.79
CA TYR A 190 -2.39 -17.13 -1.02
C TYR A 190 -2.63 -17.46 -2.50
N MET A 191 -2.95 -18.72 -2.77
CA MET A 191 -3.39 -19.15 -4.10
C MET A 191 -4.81 -18.66 -4.33
N LEU A 192 -5.02 -17.75 -5.28
CA LEU A 192 -6.31 -17.20 -5.66
C LEU A 192 -6.83 -17.90 -6.92
N ASP A 193 -8.14 -18.11 -6.98
CA ASP A 193 -8.78 -18.65 -8.19
C ASP A 193 -8.76 -17.58 -9.28
N PHE A 194 -8.35 -17.97 -10.49
CA PHE A 194 -8.22 -17.06 -11.61
C PHE A 194 -9.58 -16.47 -12.03
N ASN A 195 -9.60 -15.19 -12.37
CA ASN A 195 -10.78 -14.43 -12.77
C ASN A 195 -11.88 -14.38 -11.69
N THR A 196 -11.48 -14.30 -10.41
CA THR A 196 -12.41 -14.15 -9.28
C THR A 196 -12.24 -12.80 -8.59
N THR A 197 -13.33 -12.27 -8.06
CA THR A 197 -13.33 -11.04 -7.25
C THR A 197 -12.87 -11.33 -5.82
N VAL A 198 -11.85 -10.61 -5.36
CA VAL A 198 -11.26 -10.76 -4.03
C VAL A 198 -11.41 -9.46 -3.23
N ASP A 199 -11.97 -9.57 -2.03
CA ASP A 199 -11.97 -8.51 -1.02
C ASP A 199 -10.79 -8.70 -0.07
N VAL A 200 -10.06 -7.62 0.20
CA VAL A 200 -9.02 -7.61 1.23
C VAL A 200 -9.36 -6.56 2.28
N ILE A 201 -9.45 -7.01 3.53
CA ILE A 201 -9.62 -6.12 4.68
C ILE A 201 -8.26 -6.00 5.37
N LEU A 202 -7.62 -4.86 5.21
CA LEU A 202 -6.42 -4.51 5.97
C LEU A 202 -6.87 -4.01 7.35
N GLN A 203 -6.54 -4.73 8.41
CA GLN A 203 -6.81 -4.33 9.79
C GLN A 203 -5.51 -3.85 10.44
N ASN A 204 -5.51 -2.61 10.93
CA ASN A 204 -4.43 -2.07 11.76
C ASN A 204 -4.65 -2.41 13.24
N ALA A 205 -3.56 -2.41 14.01
CA ALA A 205 -3.60 -2.68 15.44
C ALA A 205 -2.55 -1.84 16.19
N ASN A 206 -2.56 -1.93 17.51
CA ASN A 206 -1.48 -1.43 18.34
C ASN A 206 -0.16 -2.15 17.99
N ALA A 207 0.93 -1.40 17.91
CA ALA A 207 2.28 -1.91 17.79
C ALA A 207 2.78 -2.50 19.14
N LEU A 208 4.08 -2.68 19.29
CA LEU A 208 4.64 -3.19 20.56
C LEU A 208 4.52 -2.17 21.70
N ALA A 209 4.69 -0.89 21.40
CA ALA A 209 4.52 0.18 22.39
C ALA A 209 3.02 0.46 22.63
N GLU A 210 2.64 0.62 23.90
CA GLU A 210 1.27 1.00 24.25
C GLU A 210 0.83 2.29 23.56
N ASN A 211 -0.44 2.35 23.17
CA ASN A 211 -1.07 3.52 22.55
C ASN A 211 -0.33 4.00 21.29
N THR A 212 0.33 3.08 20.58
CA THR A 212 1.06 3.35 19.34
C THR A 212 0.48 2.50 18.23
N SER A 213 -0.01 3.14 17.16
CA SER A 213 -0.40 2.50 15.90
C SER A 213 -0.01 3.46 14.78
N GLU A 214 0.59 2.93 13.71
CA GLU A 214 1.19 3.73 12.63
C GLU A 214 0.33 3.71 11.37
N ILE A 215 0.62 4.61 10.42
CA ILE A 215 0.05 4.55 9.08
C ILE A 215 0.87 3.58 8.24
N HIS A 216 0.23 2.67 7.52
CA HIS A 216 0.90 1.76 6.58
C HIS A 216 0.32 1.90 5.16
N PRO A 217 1.09 2.39 4.19
CA PRO A 217 0.70 2.34 2.77
C PRO A 217 0.88 0.91 2.26
N TRP A 218 -0.20 0.28 1.83
CA TRP A 218 -0.19 -1.04 1.22
C TRP A 218 -0.26 -0.94 -0.30
N HIS A 219 0.68 -1.60 -0.97
CA HIS A 219 0.83 -1.59 -2.41
C HIS A 219 0.65 -3.00 -2.98
N LEU A 220 -0.17 -3.14 -4.03
CA LEU A 220 -0.41 -4.39 -4.74
C LEU A 220 0.30 -4.39 -6.09
N HIS A 221 1.12 -5.41 -6.32
CA HIS A 221 1.76 -5.61 -7.62
C HIS A 221 0.77 -6.21 -8.63
N GLY A 222 0.97 -5.89 -9.90
CA GLY A 222 0.25 -6.51 -11.01
C GLY A 222 -1.23 -6.14 -11.16
N HIS A 223 -1.77 -5.30 -10.26
CA HIS A 223 -3.18 -4.90 -10.25
C HIS A 223 -3.35 -3.48 -9.73
N ASP A 224 -4.39 -2.82 -10.22
CA ASP A 224 -5.09 -1.78 -9.47
C ASP A 224 -6.29 -2.41 -8.74
N PHE A 225 -6.75 -1.76 -7.68
CA PHE A 225 -7.87 -2.16 -6.83
C PHE A 225 -8.79 -0.99 -6.53
N TRP A 226 -10.07 -1.28 -6.28
CA TRP A 226 -11.02 -0.31 -5.76
C TRP A 226 -10.87 -0.17 -4.26
N VAL A 227 -10.70 1.06 -3.77
CA VAL A 227 -10.75 1.36 -2.34
C VAL A 227 -12.20 1.53 -1.92
N LEU A 228 -12.77 0.50 -1.31
CA LEU A 228 -14.19 0.45 -0.96
C LEU A 228 -14.52 1.30 0.26
N GLY A 229 -13.58 1.48 1.18
CA GLY A 229 -13.79 2.33 2.33
C GLY A 229 -12.74 2.20 3.42
N TYR A 230 -12.87 3.10 4.38
CA TYR A 230 -12.04 3.19 5.57
C TYR A 230 -12.96 3.21 6.80
N GLY A 231 -12.44 2.77 7.95
CA GLY A 231 -13.13 3.01 9.21
C GLY A 231 -12.25 2.83 10.43
N GLU A 232 -12.80 3.22 11.57
CA GLU A 232 -12.12 3.11 12.86
C GLU A 232 -12.41 1.75 13.53
N GLY A 233 -11.50 1.38 14.43
CA GLY A 233 -11.57 0.19 15.27
C GLY A 233 -11.38 -1.10 14.48
N ARG A 234 -11.88 -2.19 15.07
CA ARG A 234 -11.91 -3.50 14.41
C ARG A 234 -12.98 -3.51 13.30
N PHE A 235 -12.67 -4.09 12.15
CA PHE A 235 -13.65 -4.40 11.12
C PHE A 235 -14.71 -5.39 11.64
N SER A 236 -15.96 -5.22 11.21
CA SER A 236 -17.05 -6.16 11.43
C SER A 236 -17.87 -6.27 10.16
N ASP A 237 -18.44 -7.45 9.87
CA ASP A 237 -19.14 -7.72 8.60
C ASP A 237 -20.31 -6.76 8.33
N GLN A 238 -20.95 -6.24 9.38
CA GLN A 238 -22.00 -5.21 9.26
C GLN A 238 -21.50 -3.91 8.58
N LYS A 239 -20.19 -3.62 8.63
CA LYS A 239 -19.59 -2.43 8.02
C LYS A 239 -19.52 -2.50 6.50
N GLU A 240 -19.70 -3.67 5.90
CA GLU A 240 -19.74 -3.85 4.43
C GLU A 240 -20.86 -3.04 3.77
N ASN A 241 -21.97 -2.84 4.48
CA ASN A 241 -23.09 -2.02 4.00
C ASN A 241 -22.67 -0.57 3.71
N ASN A 242 -21.52 -0.14 4.22
CA ASN A 242 -20.97 1.19 4.00
C ASN A 242 -19.90 1.23 2.90
N PHE A 243 -19.65 0.12 2.20
CA PHE A 243 -18.71 0.11 1.08
C PHE A 243 -19.21 1.02 -0.04
N ASN A 244 -18.32 1.88 -0.52
CA ASN A 244 -18.56 2.66 -1.71
C ASN A 244 -18.43 1.74 -2.93
N LEU A 245 -19.56 1.26 -3.44
CA LEU A 245 -19.63 0.52 -4.70
C LEU A 245 -20.08 1.39 -5.88
N ARG A 246 -20.17 2.72 -5.68
CA ARG A 246 -20.70 3.66 -6.67
C ARG A 246 -19.60 4.44 -7.41
N ASN A 247 -18.58 4.89 -6.68
CA ASN A 247 -17.44 5.60 -7.24
C ASN A 247 -16.17 5.46 -6.38
N PRO A 248 -15.81 4.23 -5.92
CA PRO A 248 -14.56 4.04 -5.21
C PRO A 248 -13.38 4.36 -6.13
N PRO A 249 -12.33 5.05 -5.65
CA PRO A 249 -11.15 5.30 -6.47
C PRO A 249 -10.44 3.98 -6.81
N PHE A 250 -9.86 3.92 -8.00
CA PHE A 250 -9.10 2.79 -8.52
C PHE A 250 -7.61 3.09 -8.41
N ARG A 251 -6.87 2.31 -7.63
CA ARG A 251 -5.50 2.63 -7.15
C ARG A 251 -4.63 1.39 -7.04
N ASN A 252 -3.32 1.54 -7.00
CA ASN A 252 -2.39 0.47 -6.63
C ASN A 252 -1.86 0.59 -5.20
N THR A 253 -2.06 1.75 -4.54
CA THR A 253 -1.63 1.97 -3.16
C THR A 253 -2.76 2.56 -2.30
N ALA A 254 -2.94 2.04 -1.09
CA ALA A 254 -3.87 2.59 -0.10
C ALA A 254 -3.33 2.48 1.32
N VAL A 255 -3.58 3.49 2.14
CA VAL A 255 -3.15 3.50 3.54
C VAL A 255 -4.16 2.84 4.48
N ILE A 256 -3.67 2.13 5.50
CA ILE A 256 -4.43 1.91 6.74
C ILE A 256 -4.02 2.94 7.78
N PHE A 257 -5.00 3.62 8.36
CA PHE A 257 -4.78 4.59 9.44
C PHE A 257 -4.65 3.92 10.81
N PRO A 258 -4.08 4.61 11.82
CA PRO A 258 -3.93 4.08 13.17
C PRO A 258 -5.26 3.57 13.74
N TYR A 259 -5.23 2.36 14.30
CA TYR A 259 -6.40 1.67 14.87
C TYR A 259 -7.61 1.53 13.95
N GLY A 260 -7.41 1.64 12.63
CA GLY A 260 -8.47 1.54 11.64
C GLY A 260 -8.40 0.29 10.77
N TRP A 261 -9.29 0.25 9.80
CA TRP A 261 -9.30 -0.73 8.72
C TRP A 261 -9.48 -0.05 7.36
N THR A 262 -9.06 -0.75 6.31
CA THR A 262 -9.27 -0.34 4.92
C THR A 262 -9.71 -1.54 4.10
N ALA A 263 -10.81 -1.39 3.37
CA ALA A 263 -11.37 -2.44 2.54
C ALA A 263 -11.03 -2.17 1.06
N LEU A 264 -10.44 -3.18 0.42
CA LEU A 264 -10.02 -3.15 -0.98
C LEU A 264 -10.74 -4.26 -1.75
N ARG A 265 -10.97 -4.05 -3.05
CA ARG A 265 -11.47 -5.09 -3.96
C ARG A 265 -10.67 -5.08 -5.25
N PHE A 266 -10.32 -6.26 -5.74
CA PHE A 266 -9.71 -6.44 -7.06
C PHE A 266 -10.21 -7.73 -7.71
N VAL A 267 -9.90 -7.91 -8.99
CA VAL A 267 -10.13 -9.16 -9.71
C VAL A 267 -8.79 -9.85 -9.91
N ALA A 268 -8.68 -11.13 -9.55
CA ALA A 268 -7.46 -11.92 -9.73
C ALA A 268 -7.35 -12.41 -11.19
N ASP A 269 -7.17 -11.49 -12.13
CA ASP A 269 -7.23 -11.72 -13.58
C ASP A 269 -5.87 -11.59 -14.30
N ASN A 270 -4.78 -11.42 -13.56
CA ASN A 270 -3.43 -11.31 -14.11
C ASN A 270 -2.53 -12.52 -13.75
N PRO A 271 -2.31 -13.49 -14.67
CA PRO A 271 -1.52 -14.69 -14.38
C PRO A 271 -0.13 -14.40 -13.82
N GLY A 272 0.15 -14.80 -12.58
CA GLY A 272 1.42 -14.49 -11.95
C GLY A 272 1.51 -14.82 -10.46
N ALA A 273 2.58 -14.31 -9.86
CA ALA A 273 2.76 -14.28 -8.42
C ALA A 273 3.15 -12.85 -8.02
N TRP A 274 2.33 -12.21 -7.21
CA TRP A 274 2.36 -10.78 -6.96
C TRP A 274 2.50 -10.48 -5.48
N ALA A 275 3.41 -9.59 -5.14
CA ALA A 275 3.54 -9.11 -3.78
C ALA A 275 2.40 -8.14 -3.44
N PHE A 276 1.87 -8.27 -2.23
CA PHE A 276 1.02 -7.26 -1.62
C PHE A 276 1.67 -6.89 -0.29
N HIS A 277 2.19 -5.67 -0.16
CA HIS A 277 3.07 -5.36 0.97
C HIS A 277 3.00 -3.90 1.40
N CYS A 278 3.47 -3.65 2.62
CA CYS A 278 3.69 -2.29 3.10
C CYS A 278 4.82 -1.63 2.29
N HIS A 279 4.57 -0.42 1.79
CA HIS A 279 5.50 0.37 0.97
C HIS A 279 6.42 1.27 1.82
N ILE A 280 6.53 0.98 3.13
CA ILE A 280 7.59 1.48 4.00
C ILE A 280 8.70 0.44 4.00
N GLU A 281 9.83 0.76 3.36
CA GLU A 281 10.91 -0.20 3.08
C GLU A 281 11.43 -0.94 4.35
N PRO A 282 11.66 -0.28 5.50
CA PRO A 282 12.01 -1.01 6.73
C PRO A 282 10.95 -2.02 7.19
N HIS A 283 9.67 -1.76 6.93
CA HIS A 283 8.60 -2.67 7.33
C HIS A 283 8.57 -3.89 6.40
N LEU A 284 8.73 -3.68 5.10
CA LEU A 284 8.91 -4.76 4.13
C LEU A 284 10.12 -5.63 4.50
N HIS A 285 11.28 -5.03 4.80
CA HIS A 285 12.47 -5.73 5.27
C HIS A 285 12.20 -6.57 6.53
N MET A 286 11.32 -6.10 7.40
CA MET A 286 10.89 -6.77 8.63
C MET A 286 9.73 -7.77 8.44
N GLY A 287 9.32 -8.05 7.19
CA GLY A 287 8.35 -9.09 6.83
C GLY A 287 6.89 -8.63 6.68
N MET A 288 6.64 -7.31 6.58
CA MET A 288 5.30 -6.75 6.42
C MET A 288 4.74 -6.88 4.99
N GLY A 289 4.40 -8.10 4.59
CA GLY A 289 3.80 -8.36 3.29
C GLY A 289 3.29 -9.79 3.15
N VAL A 290 2.60 -10.03 2.04
CA VAL A 290 2.10 -11.33 1.63
C VAL A 290 2.33 -11.51 0.13
N VAL A 291 2.20 -12.73 -0.37
CA VAL A 291 2.26 -13.04 -1.79
C VAL A 291 0.94 -13.66 -2.22
N PHE A 292 0.38 -13.13 -3.30
CA PHE A 292 -0.77 -13.68 -4.01
C PHE A 292 -0.28 -14.40 -5.27
N ALA A 293 -0.94 -15.48 -5.65
CA ALA A 293 -0.68 -16.11 -6.93
C ALA A 293 -1.97 -16.65 -7.55
N GLU A 294 -2.12 -16.40 -8.84
CA GLU A 294 -3.33 -16.73 -9.60
C GLU A 294 -2.95 -17.07 -11.03
N GLY A 295 -3.75 -17.93 -11.67
CA GLY A 295 -3.58 -18.22 -13.08
C GLY A 295 -2.18 -18.73 -13.49
N VAL A 296 -1.33 -19.20 -12.57
CA VAL A 296 0.10 -19.48 -12.87
C VAL A 296 0.29 -20.49 -14.02
N HIS A 297 -0.68 -21.37 -14.23
CA HIS A 297 -0.70 -22.31 -15.36
C HIS A 297 -0.84 -21.63 -16.73
N LEU A 298 -1.30 -20.38 -16.79
CA LEU A 298 -1.43 -19.54 -17.98
C LEU A 298 -0.17 -18.71 -18.26
N VAL A 299 0.79 -18.65 -17.33
CA VAL A 299 2.04 -17.91 -17.51
C VAL A 299 2.82 -18.50 -18.68
N GLY A 300 3.30 -17.64 -19.58
CA GLY A 300 4.08 -18.03 -20.75
C GLY A 300 5.48 -18.56 -20.42
N LYS A 301 6.41 -18.44 -21.38
CA LYS A 301 7.81 -18.80 -21.17
C LYS A 301 8.47 -17.77 -20.25
N VAL A 302 8.98 -18.23 -19.11
CA VAL A 302 9.76 -17.39 -18.18
C VAL A 302 11.19 -17.25 -18.73
N PRO A 303 11.78 -16.03 -18.75
CA PRO A 303 13.17 -15.82 -19.14
C PRO A 303 14.14 -16.73 -18.37
N HIS A 304 15.19 -17.21 -19.03
CA HIS A 304 16.08 -18.21 -18.45
C HIS A 304 16.78 -17.66 -17.20
N GLU A 305 17.24 -16.42 -17.26
CA GLU A 305 17.94 -15.70 -16.20
C GLU A 305 17.08 -15.52 -14.94
N ALA A 306 15.75 -15.54 -15.07
CA ALA A 306 14.84 -15.48 -13.93
C ALA A 306 14.66 -16.84 -13.23
N LEU A 307 15.23 -17.92 -13.77
CA LEU A 307 15.12 -19.30 -13.25
C LEU A 307 16.46 -19.86 -12.75
N THR A 308 17.57 -19.12 -12.83
CA THR A 308 18.93 -19.62 -12.58
C THR A 308 19.37 -19.62 -11.10
N CYS A 309 18.45 -19.47 -10.15
CA CYS A 309 18.74 -19.50 -8.70
C CYS A 309 17.86 -20.50 -7.94
N GLY A 310 18.19 -20.79 -6.68
CA GLY A 310 17.40 -21.70 -5.84
C GLY A 310 17.20 -23.10 -6.44
N LEU A 311 16.02 -23.68 -6.22
CA LEU A 311 15.66 -24.99 -6.74
C LEU A 311 15.38 -24.96 -8.25
N THR A 312 14.91 -23.85 -8.82
CA THR A 312 14.80 -23.67 -10.26
C THR A 312 16.18 -23.75 -10.93
N GLY A 313 17.21 -23.14 -10.33
CA GLY A 313 18.58 -23.21 -10.82
C GLY A 313 19.13 -24.64 -10.82
N LYS A 314 18.85 -25.42 -9.77
CA LYS A 314 19.20 -26.86 -9.73
C LYS A 314 18.52 -27.63 -10.85
N MET A 315 17.25 -27.37 -11.12
CA MET A 315 16.47 -28.03 -12.18
C MET A 315 16.96 -27.67 -13.58
N PHE A 316 17.27 -26.39 -13.85
CA PHE A 316 17.57 -25.90 -15.20
C PHE A 316 19.07 -25.80 -15.53
N MET A 317 19.96 -25.73 -14.54
CA MET A 317 21.41 -25.68 -14.76
C MET A 317 22.12 -27.01 -14.47
N GLY A 318 21.52 -27.92 -13.70
CA GLY A 318 22.11 -29.20 -13.32
C GLY A 318 22.25 -30.23 -14.46
N GLY A 319 21.72 -29.96 -15.66
CA GLY A 319 21.69 -30.88 -16.79
C GLY A 319 22.94 -30.91 -17.69
N ASN A 320 23.97 -30.09 -17.43
CA ASN A 320 25.19 -30.05 -18.25
C ASN A 320 26.35 -30.93 -17.75
N GLY A 321 26.10 -31.84 -16.80
CA GLY A 321 27.00 -32.95 -16.54
C GLY A 321 26.72 -34.12 -17.51
N LYS A 322 27.29 -34.08 -18.72
CA LYS A 322 27.46 -35.31 -19.50
C LYS A 322 28.40 -36.25 -18.73
N PRO A 323 28.12 -37.57 -18.67
CA PRO A 323 29.05 -38.55 -18.12
C PRO A 323 30.37 -38.61 -18.88
#